data_AF-A0A966XEJ0-F1
#
_entry.id   AF-A0A966XEJ0-F1
#
_cell.length_a   1.000
_cell.length_b   1.000
_cell.length_c   1.000
_cell.angle_alpha   90.00
_cell.angle_beta   90.00
_cell.angle_gamma   90.00
#
_symmetry.space_group_name_H-M   'P 1'
#
loop_
_entity.id
_entity.type
_entity.pdbx_description
1 polymer ?
#
loop_
_entity_poly.entity_id
_entity_poly.type
_entity_poly.pdbx_seq_one_letter_code
_entity_poly.pdbx_strand_id
1 'polypeptide(L)'
;MARSTNTLSKTFVWILLAFLIVGLAGFGAINFGGRMNSVGTVGDKEISVNDYARALQNQMNAASAQFGSQISFQQAQMFGIQQEALSRLVVEKTLEHEADALGISVGDETVRDKLMTIRAFQGV
;
A
#
# COMPACT_ATOMS: atom_id res chain seq x y z
N MET A 1 20.12 63.88 5.98
CA MET A 1 20.84 62.82 6.74
C MET A 1 19.85 61.70 7.05
N ALA A 2 20.00 60.51 6.48
CA ALA A 2 19.10 59.38 6.68
C ALA A 2 19.80 58.30 7.53
N ARG A 3 19.29 58.00 8.73
CA ARG A 3 19.88 57.02 9.63
C ARG A 3 18.99 55.76 9.67
N SER A 4 19.58 54.68 9.19
CA SER A 4 19.04 53.33 9.08
C SER A 4 18.63 52.75 10.44
N THR A 5 17.36 52.36 10.57
CA THR A 5 16.85 51.48 11.63
C THR A 5 16.08 50.31 11.02
N ASN A 6 16.74 49.50 10.16
CA ASN A 6 16.12 48.32 9.53
C ASN A 6 16.83 46.99 9.90
N THR A 7 17.87 47.03 10.73
CA THR A 7 18.69 45.85 11.04
C THR A 7 18.07 44.93 12.10
N LEU A 8 17.47 45.47 13.17
CA LEU A 8 16.85 44.66 14.22
C LEU A 8 15.65 43.85 13.70
N SER A 9 14.77 44.47 12.91
CA SER A 9 13.63 43.79 12.28
C SER A 9 14.08 42.76 11.25
N LYS A 10 15.14 43.05 10.48
CA LYS A 10 15.68 42.13 9.48
C LYS A 10 16.31 40.90 10.11
N THR A 11 17.04 41.05 11.22
CA THR A 11 17.62 39.92 11.96
C THR A 11 16.54 39.05 12.59
N PHE A 12 15.48 39.66 13.14
CA PHE A 12 14.35 38.91 13.69
C PHE A 12 13.62 38.09 12.62
N VAL A 13 13.36 38.68 11.45
CA VAL A 13 12.77 37.97 10.30
C VAL A 13 13.66 36.81 9.85
N TRP A 14 14.98 37.00 9.82
CA TRP A 14 15.93 35.93 9.45
C TRP A 14 15.94 34.77 10.45
N ILE A 15 15.86 35.06 11.75
CA ILE A 15 15.76 34.04 12.81
C ILE A 15 14.45 33.25 12.67
N LEU A 16 13.33 33.96 12.46
CA LEU A 16 12.02 33.31 12.27
C LEU A 16 12.02 32.42 11.02
N LEU A 17 12.65 32.88 9.93
CA LEU A 17 12.76 32.12 8.69
C LEU A 17 13.67 30.89 8.86
N ALA A 18 14.74 30.98 9.63
CA ALA A 18 15.58 29.83 9.99
C ALA A 18 14.80 28.80 10.82
N PHE A 19 14.04 29.23 11.83
CA PHE A 19 13.15 28.36 12.62
C PHE A 19 12.07 27.71 11.75
N LEU A 20 11.50 28.46 10.80
CA LEU A 20 10.49 27.96 9.87
C LEU A 20 11.08 26.86 8.97
N ILE A 21 12.27 27.07 8.40
CA ILE A 21 12.95 26.06 7.58
C ILE A 21 13.27 24.81 8.39
N VAL A 22 13.76 24.95 9.63
CA VAL A 22 14.03 23.81 10.52
C VAL A 22 12.73 23.06 10.86
N GLY A 23 11.66 23.79 11.17
CA GLY A 23 10.35 23.20 11.47
C GLY A 23 9.73 22.46 10.27
N LEU A 24 9.82 23.02 9.06
CA LEU A 24 9.32 22.40 7.82
C LEU A 24 10.21 21.25 7.34
N ALA A 25 11.54 21.38 7.48
CA ALA A 25 12.48 20.29 7.18
C ALA A 25 12.21 19.07 8.09
N GLY A 26 11.86 19.31 9.35
CA GLY A 26 11.41 18.27 10.28
C GLY A 26 10.09 17.59 9.89
N PHE A 27 9.22 18.24 9.12
CA PHE A 27 7.93 17.67 8.70
C PHE A 27 7.98 16.92 7.35
N GLY A 28 8.98 17.19 6.50
CA GLY A 28 9.09 16.61 5.16
C GLY A 28 10.24 15.61 4.95
N ALA A 29 11.29 15.66 5.77
CA ALA A 29 12.48 14.81 5.60
C ALA A 29 12.40 13.46 6.32
N ILE A 30 11.53 13.34 7.32
CA ILE A 30 11.21 12.07 7.94
C ILE A 30 9.93 11.55 7.31
N ASN A 31 10.08 10.46 6.57
CA ASN A 31 8.97 9.68 6.05
C ASN A 31 8.07 9.30 7.24
N PHE A 32 6.98 10.03 7.50
CA PHE A 32 5.95 9.69 8.49
C PHE A 32 5.13 8.45 8.08
N GLY A 33 5.74 7.54 7.32
CA GLY A 33 5.18 6.28 6.84
C GLY A 33 5.18 5.17 7.88
N GLY A 34 5.20 5.49 9.18
CA GLY A 34 4.98 4.53 10.27
C GLY A 34 3.52 4.07 10.39
N ARG A 35 2.80 3.98 9.26
CA ARG A 35 1.50 3.32 9.24
C ARG A 35 1.84 1.85 9.01
N MET A 36 1.79 1.05 10.08
CA MET A 36 1.86 -0.41 9.96
C MET A 36 0.69 -0.84 9.07
N ASN A 37 0.96 -0.93 7.77
CA ASN A 37 -0.02 -1.28 6.76
C ASN A 37 0.03 -2.77 6.47
N SER A 38 0.55 -3.56 7.41
CA SER A 38 0.73 -5.01 7.26
C SER A 38 0.05 -5.79 8.37
N VAL A 39 -0.53 -6.90 7.95
CA VAL A 39 -1.20 -7.89 8.78
C VAL A 39 -0.24 -9.01 9.16
N GLY A 40 0.90 -9.11 8.47
CA GLY A 40 1.94 -10.11 8.73
C GLY A 40 2.97 -10.20 7.60
N THR A 41 3.94 -11.09 7.73
CA THR A 41 4.94 -11.38 6.70
C THR A 41 5.08 -12.88 6.48
N VAL A 42 5.47 -13.28 5.27
CA VAL A 42 5.79 -14.65 4.88
C VAL A 42 7.20 -14.62 4.28
N GLY A 43 8.20 -15.05 5.05
CA GLY A 43 9.60 -14.80 4.72
C GLY A 43 9.85 -13.29 4.59
N ASP A 44 10.32 -12.87 3.41
CA ASP A 44 10.56 -11.46 3.08
C ASP A 44 9.36 -10.75 2.43
N LYS A 45 8.22 -11.46 2.25
CA LYS A 45 7.01 -10.92 1.62
C LYS A 45 6.05 -10.36 2.67
N GLU A 46 5.75 -9.08 2.56
CA GLU A 46 4.77 -8.41 3.42
C GLU A 46 3.34 -8.69 2.94
N ILE A 47 2.43 -8.98 3.88
CA ILE A 47 0.99 -9.07 3.65
C ILE A 47 0.38 -7.74 4.06
N SER A 48 0.03 -6.91 3.07
CA SER A 48 -0.58 -5.62 3.38
C SER A 48 -2.03 -5.76 3.85
N VAL A 49 -2.51 -4.81 4.65
CA VAL A 49 -3.93 -4.69 5.03
C VAL A 49 -4.82 -4.55 3.79
N ASN A 50 -4.32 -3.89 2.74
CA ASN A 50 -5.04 -3.75 1.48
C ASN A 50 -5.14 -5.10 0.75
N ASP A 51 -4.09 -5.92 0.77
CA ASP A 51 -4.09 -7.25 0.14
C ASP A 51 -5.13 -8.14 0.83
N TYR A 52 -5.11 -8.14 2.17
CA TYR A 52 -6.09 -8.88 2.96
C TYR A 52 -7.52 -8.39 2.69
N ALA A 53 -7.76 -7.08 2.69
CA ALA A 53 -9.08 -6.51 2.42
C ALA A 53 -9.59 -6.88 1.01
N ARG A 54 -8.72 -6.84 -0.01
CA ARG A 54 -9.05 -7.25 -1.37
C ARG A 54 -9.36 -8.75 -1.45
N ALA A 55 -8.51 -9.59 -0.84
CA ALA A 55 -8.72 -11.03 -0.79
C ALA A 55 -10.05 -11.38 -0.12
N LEU A 56 -10.35 -10.75 1.02
CA LEU A 56 -11.62 -10.95 1.72
C LEU A 56 -12.82 -10.51 0.88
N GLN A 57 -12.75 -9.33 0.23
CA GLN A 57 -13.82 -8.86 -0.65
C GLN A 57 -14.06 -9.84 -1.81
N ASN A 58 -13.00 -10.38 -2.41
CA ASN A 58 -13.12 -11.37 -3.48
C ASN A 58 -13.81 -12.65 -2.99
N GLN A 59 -13.48 -13.13 -1.78
CA GLN A 59 -14.14 -14.29 -1.21
C GLN A 59 -15.61 -14.02 -0.86
N MET A 60 -15.92 -12.86 -0.29
CA MET A 60 -17.30 -12.46 -0.03
C MET A 60 -18.11 -12.37 -1.31
N ASN A 61 -17.54 -11.83 -2.41
CA ASN A 61 -18.20 -11.77 -3.71
C ASN A 61 -18.45 -13.17 -4.28
N ALA A 62 -17.45 -14.07 -4.21
CA ALA A 62 -17.56 -15.44 -4.67
C ALA A 62 -18.60 -16.23 -3.88
N ALA A 63 -18.62 -16.08 -2.57
CA ALA A 63 -19.61 -16.69 -1.70
C ALA A 63 -21.01 -16.09 -1.97
N SER A 64 -21.13 -14.76 -2.09
CA SER A 64 -22.41 -14.10 -2.41
C SER A 64 -23.02 -14.62 -3.72
N ALA A 65 -22.18 -14.90 -4.72
CA ALA A 65 -22.62 -15.53 -5.98
C ALA A 65 -23.13 -16.96 -5.78
N GLN A 66 -22.54 -17.73 -4.86
CA GLN A 66 -22.97 -19.11 -4.54
C GLN A 66 -24.28 -19.13 -3.74
N PHE A 67 -24.43 -18.23 -2.77
CA PHE A 67 -25.63 -18.15 -1.92
C PHE A 67 -26.77 -17.35 -2.57
N GLY A 68 -26.54 -16.73 -3.74
CA GLY A 68 -27.54 -15.91 -4.43
C GLY A 68 -27.96 -14.64 -3.67
N SER A 69 -27.19 -14.23 -2.66
CA SER A 69 -27.48 -13.07 -1.81
C SER A 69 -26.19 -12.44 -1.32
N GLN A 70 -26.21 -11.13 -1.04
CA GLN A 70 -25.05 -10.41 -0.52
C GLN A 70 -24.74 -10.88 0.90
N ILE A 71 -23.52 -11.38 1.11
CA ILE A 71 -23.02 -11.77 2.43
C ILE A 71 -22.51 -10.55 3.17
N SER A 72 -22.97 -10.36 4.41
CA SER A 72 -22.44 -9.30 5.28
C SER A 72 -21.09 -9.70 5.89
N PHE A 73 -20.31 -8.73 6.34
CA PHE A 73 -19.04 -8.99 7.01
C PHE A 73 -19.20 -9.90 8.25
N GLN A 74 -20.28 -9.71 9.02
CA GLN A 74 -20.58 -10.54 10.19
C GLN A 74 -20.87 -11.99 9.80
N GLN A 75 -21.64 -12.20 8.72
CA GLN A 75 -21.91 -13.53 8.18
C GLN A 75 -20.62 -14.17 7.63
N ALA A 76 -19.78 -13.40 6.94
CA ALA A 76 -18.49 -13.86 6.46
C ALA A 76 -17.57 -14.32 7.60
N GLN A 77 -17.63 -13.64 8.76
CA GLN A 77 -16.93 -14.08 9.97
C GLN A 77 -17.49 -15.40 10.51
N MET A 78 -18.81 -15.54 10.60
CA MET A 78 -19.47 -16.76 11.08
C MET A 78 -19.20 -17.97 10.18
N PHE A 79 -19.13 -17.75 8.87
CA PHE A 79 -18.85 -18.80 7.88
C PHE A 79 -17.34 -19.10 7.73
N GLY A 80 -16.47 -18.38 8.44
CA GLY A 80 -15.01 -18.61 8.37
C GLY A 80 -14.34 -18.11 7.09
N ILE A 81 -15.04 -17.29 6.29
CA ILE A 81 -14.54 -16.73 5.01
C ILE A 81 -13.26 -15.91 5.23
N GLN A 82 -13.12 -15.29 6.40
CA GLN A 82 -11.93 -14.53 6.78
C GLN A 82 -10.68 -15.42 6.90
N GLN A 83 -10.79 -16.57 7.56
CA GLN A 83 -9.69 -17.53 7.67
C GLN A 83 -9.32 -18.09 6.29
N GLU A 84 -10.29 -18.37 5.44
CA GLU A 84 -10.03 -18.86 4.09
C GLU A 84 -9.29 -17.83 3.24
N ALA A 85 -9.72 -16.56 3.30
CA ALA A 85 -9.05 -15.46 2.61
C ALA A 85 -7.58 -15.32 3.06
N LEU A 86 -7.34 -15.36 4.37
CA LEU A 86 -6.00 -15.27 4.93
C LEU A 86 -5.13 -16.47 4.52
N SER A 87 -5.66 -17.69 4.62
CA SER A 87 -4.94 -18.92 4.28
C SER A 87 -4.49 -18.90 2.81
N ARG A 88 -5.38 -18.51 1.90
CA ARG A 88 -5.04 -18.38 0.47
C ARG A 88 -3.97 -17.32 0.24
N LEU A 89 -4.09 -16.16 0.89
CA LEU A 89 -3.12 -15.08 0.77
C LEU A 89 -1.73 -15.49 1.29
N VAL A 90 -1.66 -16.22 2.40
CA VAL A 90 -0.41 -16.77 2.93
C VAL A 90 0.22 -17.77 1.95
N VAL A 91 -0.58 -18.67 1.35
CA VAL A 91 -0.09 -19.62 0.35
C VAL A 91 0.46 -18.88 -0.88
N GLU A 92 -0.25 -17.88 -1.37
CA GLU A 92 0.18 -17.04 -2.49
C GLU A 92 1.52 -16.35 -2.20
N LYS A 93 1.65 -15.67 -1.06
CA LYS A 93 2.92 -15.02 -0.68
C LYS A 93 4.05 -16.02 -0.43
N THR A 94 3.74 -17.22 0.04
CA THR A 94 4.73 -18.30 0.18
C THR A 94 5.26 -18.72 -1.20
N LEU A 95 4.38 -18.92 -2.16
CA LEU A 95 4.76 -19.30 -3.52
C LEU A 95 5.57 -18.20 -4.22
N GLU A 96 5.20 -16.93 -4.02
CA GLU A 96 5.98 -15.79 -4.52
C GLU A 96 7.37 -15.74 -3.90
N HIS A 97 7.48 -15.94 -2.58
CA HIS A 97 8.77 -15.96 -1.90
C HIS A 97 9.67 -17.07 -2.44
N GLU A 98 9.13 -18.28 -2.64
CA GLU A 98 9.87 -19.40 -3.20
C GLU A 98 10.26 -19.18 -4.66
N ALA A 99 9.35 -18.63 -5.49
CA ALA A 99 9.63 -18.30 -6.87
C ALA A 99 10.79 -17.29 -6.98
N ASP A 100 10.80 -16.26 -6.13
CA ASP A 100 11.88 -15.29 -6.06
C ASP A 100 13.20 -15.93 -5.59
N ALA A 101 13.15 -16.79 -4.58
CA ALA A 101 14.31 -17.51 -4.08
C ALA A 101 14.95 -18.41 -5.15
N LEU A 102 14.13 -19.01 -6.02
CA LEU A 102 14.56 -19.82 -7.16
C LEU A 102 14.91 -18.97 -8.41
N GLY A 103 14.72 -17.66 -8.37
CA GLY A 103 14.95 -16.76 -9.50
C GLY A 103 13.97 -16.95 -10.66
N ILE A 104 12.78 -17.51 -10.40
CA ILE A 104 11.73 -17.74 -11.38
C ILE A 104 10.93 -16.46 -11.54
N SER A 105 11.13 -15.76 -12.66
CA SER A 105 10.36 -14.58 -13.05
C SER A 105 9.66 -14.80 -14.38
N VAL A 106 8.43 -14.27 -14.52
CA VAL A 106 7.59 -14.47 -15.70
C VAL A 106 8.09 -13.69 -16.92
N GLY A 107 9.00 -12.73 -16.75
CA GLY A 107 9.61 -11.91 -17.81
C GLY A 107 8.64 -10.92 -18.46
N ASP A 108 9.16 -9.74 -18.81
CA ASP A 108 8.34 -8.62 -19.33
C ASP A 108 7.63 -8.95 -20.65
N GLU A 109 8.24 -9.79 -21.48
CA GLU A 109 7.68 -10.22 -22.76
C GLU A 109 6.40 -11.03 -22.58
N THR A 110 6.40 -11.98 -21.64
CA THR A 110 5.20 -12.76 -21.30
C THR A 110 4.11 -11.87 -20.72
N VAL A 111 4.49 -10.91 -19.86
CA VAL A 111 3.54 -9.96 -19.26
C VAL A 111 2.90 -9.09 -20.34
N ARG A 112 3.68 -8.52 -21.26
CA ARG A 112 3.19 -7.76 -22.41
C ARG A 112 2.22 -8.59 -23.24
N ASP A 113 2.60 -9.81 -23.60
CA ASP A 113 1.77 -10.67 -24.43
C ASP A 113 0.44 -11.01 -23.72
N LYS A 114 0.44 -11.21 -22.41
CA LYS A 114 -0.79 -11.37 -21.61
C LYS A 114 -1.62 -10.09 -21.55
N LEU A 115 -1.02 -8.92 -21.36
CA LEU A 115 -1.73 -7.65 -21.35
C LEU A 115 -2.44 -7.39 -22.69
N MET A 116 -1.79 -7.73 -23.80
CA MET A 116 -2.38 -7.62 -25.14
C MET A 116 -3.60 -8.54 -25.34
N THR A 117 -3.79 -9.60 -24.55
CA THR A 117 -5.02 -10.43 -24.60
C THR A 117 -6.22 -9.80 -23.89
N ILE A 118 -5.98 -8.82 -23.02
CA ILE A 118 -7.03 -8.19 -22.21
C ILE A 118 -7.58 -6.99 -22.98
N ARG A 119 -8.86 -7.08 -23.39
CA ARG A 119 -9.55 -6.03 -24.16
C ARG A 119 -9.43 -4.62 -23.59
N ALA A 120 -9.36 -4.48 -22.27
CA ALA A 120 -9.21 -3.19 -21.59
C ALA A 120 -7.87 -2.47 -21.88
N PHE A 121 -6.85 -3.20 -22.33
CA PHE A 121 -5.50 -2.67 -22.61
C PHE A 121 -5.18 -2.61 -24.11
N GLN A 122 -6.12 -2.97 -24.99
CA GLN A 122 -5.93 -3.03 -26.44
C GLN A 122 -6.11 -1.68 -27.17
N GLY A 123 -6.15 -0.55 -26.45
CA GLY A 123 -6.48 0.76 -27.03
C GLY A 123 -5.72 1.95 -26.44
N VAL A 124 -4.58 1.68 -25.81
CA VAL A 124 -3.65 2.71 -25.28
C VAL A 124 -2.50 2.91 -26.25
#